data_AF-A0A1B4VGA9-F1
#
_entry.id   AF-A0A1B4VGA9-F1
#
_cell.length_a   1.000
_cell.length_b   1.000
_cell.length_c   1.000
_cell.angle_alpha   90.00
_cell.angle_beta   90.00
_cell.angle_gamma   90.00
#
_symmetry.space_group_name_H-M   'P 1'
#
loop_
_entity.id
_entity.type
_entity.pdbx_description
1 polymer ?
#
loop_
_entity_poly.entity_id
_entity_poly.type
_entity_poly.pdbx_seq_one_letter_code
_entity_poly.pdbx_strand_id
1 'polypeptide(L)'
;MLNDAVIDHWADIYQACGLRAEISFELFLSDPWRYLREFGQETAPVLIEQGWRPLLPAQARVARELAIAERRVECVSAAPALARFITSKDKLARYTPAPCVCAPERIRGHADPADRTAR
;
A
#
# COMPACT_ATOMS: atom_id res chain seq x y z
N MET A 1 0.32 -10.88 29.76
CA MET A 1 0.01 -12.26 29.31
C MET A 1 -0.97 -12.11 28.16
N LEU A 2 -0.67 -12.63 26.96
CA LEU A 2 -1.68 -12.73 25.91
C LEU A 2 -2.76 -13.71 26.38
N ASN A 3 -4.03 -13.39 26.10
CA ASN A 3 -5.15 -14.29 26.38
C ASN A 3 -5.05 -15.51 25.46
N ASP A 4 -5.37 -16.71 25.93
CA ASP A 4 -5.30 -17.95 25.14
C ASP A 4 -6.09 -17.83 23.84
N ALA A 5 -7.27 -17.20 23.88
CA ALA A 5 -8.08 -16.92 22.68
C ALA A 5 -7.38 -16.04 21.64
N VAL A 6 -6.51 -15.12 22.07
CA VAL A 6 -5.73 -14.28 21.16
C VAL A 6 -4.58 -15.07 20.54
N ILE A 7 -3.96 -15.97 21.30
CA ILE A 7 -2.92 -16.86 20.81
C ILE A 7 -3.50 -17.81 19.76
N ASP A 8 -4.66 -18.41 20.04
CA ASP A 8 -5.35 -19.32 19.12
C ASP A 8 -5.73 -18.60 17.81
N HIS A 9 -6.29 -17.40 17.91
CA HIS A 9 -6.59 -16.57 16.73
C HIS A 9 -5.35 -16.33 15.86
N TRP A 10 -4.21 -15.98 16.47
CA TRP A 10 -2.96 -15.80 15.73
C TRP A 10 -2.38 -17.10 15.21
N ALA A 11 -2.58 -18.22 15.92
CA ALA A 11 -2.17 -19.55 15.45
C ALA A 11 -2.94 -19.95 14.19
N ASP A 12 -4.23 -19.65 14.12
CA ASP A 12 -5.07 -19.90 12.95
C ASP A 12 -4.60 -19.08 11.74
N ILE A 13 -4.35 -17.78 11.94
CA ILE A 13 -3.82 -16.90 10.89
C ILE A 13 -2.45 -17.39 10.42
N TYR A 14 -1.55 -17.71 11.35
CA TYR A 14 -0.20 -18.20 11.05
C TYR A 14 -0.22 -19.47 10.19
N GLN A 15 -1.11 -20.41 10.53
CA GLN A 15 -1.30 -21.65 9.78
C GLN A 15 -1.93 -21.40 8.40
N ALA A 16 -2.99 -20.59 8.33
CA ALA A 16 -3.68 -20.26 7.09
C ALA A 16 -2.73 -19.58 6.07
N CYS A 17 -1.86 -18.71 6.57
CA CYS A 17 -0.82 -18.02 5.80
C CYS A 17 0.36 -18.90 5.40
N GLY A 18 0.51 -20.11 5.95
CA GLY A 18 1.63 -21.00 5.63
C GLY A 18 2.99 -20.49 6.13
N LEU A 19 3.02 -19.68 7.18
CA LEU A 19 4.25 -19.01 7.66
C LEU A 19 5.26 -19.94 8.32
N ARG A 20 4.89 -21.19 8.60
CA ARG A 20 5.78 -22.19 9.21
C ARG A 20 7.06 -22.46 8.43
N ALA A 21 7.03 -22.28 7.11
CA ALA A 21 8.22 -22.44 6.27
C ALA A 21 9.16 -21.22 6.33
N GLU A 22 8.68 -20.07 6.82
CA GLU A 22 9.39 -18.79 6.75
C GLU A 22 9.93 -18.35 8.12
N ILE A 23 9.13 -18.49 9.18
CA ILE A 23 9.46 -18.03 10.55
C ILE A 23 8.90 -18.97 11.61
N SER A 24 9.41 -18.89 12.84
CA SER A 24 8.84 -19.62 13.97
C SER A 24 7.59 -18.92 14.51
N PHE A 25 6.69 -19.70 15.13
CA PHE A 25 5.47 -19.16 15.72
C PHE A 25 5.76 -18.21 16.90
N GLU A 26 6.75 -18.52 17.73
CA GLU A 26 7.16 -17.65 18.84
C GLU A 26 7.66 -16.29 18.34
N LEU A 27 8.45 -16.28 17.26
CA LEU A 27 8.92 -15.04 16.66
C LEU A 27 7.76 -14.26 16.04
N PHE A 28 6.85 -14.95 15.34
CA PHE A 28 5.63 -14.34 14.80
C PHE A 28 4.81 -13.64 15.89
N LEU A 29 4.58 -14.29 17.04
CA LEU A 29 3.81 -13.73 18.15
C LEU A 29 4.42 -12.47 18.78
N SER A 30 5.70 -12.21 18.57
CA SER A 30 6.34 -10.97 19.06
C SER A 30 5.80 -9.72 18.36
N ASP A 31 5.47 -9.81 17.07
CA ASP A 31 4.86 -8.73 16.28
C ASP A 31 4.15 -9.30 15.03
N PRO A 32 2.93 -9.84 15.17
CA PRO A 32 2.23 -10.52 14.08
C PRO A 32 2.02 -9.64 12.84
N TRP A 33 1.64 -8.38 13.06
CA TRP A 33 1.33 -7.44 11.97
C TRP A 33 2.56 -7.05 11.16
N ARG A 34 3.72 -6.88 11.81
CA ARG A 34 4.97 -6.66 11.11
C ARG A 34 5.29 -7.81 10.16
N TYR A 35 5.24 -9.04 10.66
CA TYR A 35 5.58 -10.21 9.85
C TYR A 35 4.59 -10.45 8.70
N LEU A 36 3.29 -10.25 8.93
CA LEU A 36 2.30 -10.29 7.84
C LEU A 36 2.65 -9.30 6.73
N ARG A 37 3.01 -8.05 7.07
CA ARG A 37 3.41 -7.04 6.07
C ARG A 37 4.73 -7.39 5.37
N GLU A 38 5.67 -7.98 6.09
CA GLU A 38 6.95 -8.43 5.54
C GLU A 38 6.74 -9.49 4.45
N PHE A 39 5.83 -10.43 4.69
CA PHE A 39 5.47 -11.47 3.73
C PHE A 39 4.36 -11.07 2.72
N GLY A 40 3.85 -9.83 2.79
CA GLY A 40 2.80 -9.33 1.88
C GLY A 40 1.41 -9.94 2.12
N GLN A 41 1.14 -10.32 3.37
CA GLN A 41 -0.09 -11.00 3.82
C GLN A 41 -0.89 -10.13 4.82
N GLU A 42 -0.75 -8.81 4.78
CA GLU A 42 -1.47 -7.89 5.68
C GLU A 42 -3.00 -7.99 5.58
N THR A 43 -3.54 -8.50 4.47
CA THR A 43 -4.98 -8.71 4.27
C THR A 43 -5.48 -10.05 4.82
N ALA A 44 -4.59 -10.92 5.30
CA ALA A 44 -4.94 -12.27 5.72
C ALA A 44 -6.03 -12.34 6.80
N PRO A 45 -6.02 -11.51 7.87
CA PRO A 45 -7.06 -11.58 8.90
C PRO A 45 -8.46 -11.33 8.33
N VAL A 46 -8.60 -10.31 7.48
CA VAL A 46 -9.86 -9.95 6.84
C VAL A 46 -10.34 -11.03 5.87
N LEU A 47 -9.42 -11.62 5.10
CA LEU A 47 -9.77 -12.71 4.17
C LEU A 47 -10.30 -13.93 4.92
N ILE A 48 -9.66 -14.30 6.04
CA ILE A 48 -10.07 -15.44 6.87
C ILE A 48 -11.45 -15.21 7.47
N GLU A 49 -11.73 -14.00 7.99
CA GLU A 49 -13.06 -13.63 8.50
C GLU A 49 -14.15 -13.73 7.43
N GLN A 50 -13.80 -13.47 6.17
CA GLN A 50 -14.70 -13.61 5.02
C GLN A 50 -14.81 -15.04 4.49
N GLY A 51 -14.09 -16.01 5.09
CA GLY A 51 -14.07 -17.41 4.68
C GLY A 51 -13.13 -17.72 3.52
N TRP A 52 -12.26 -16.78 3.14
CA TRP A 52 -11.26 -16.96 2.09
C TRP A 52 -9.92 -17.39 2.66
N ARG A 53 -9.15 -18.13 1.85
CA ARG A 53 -7.80 -18.54 2.20
C ARG A 53 -6.78 -17.50 1.72
N PRO A 54 -5.88 -17.00 2.60
CA PRO A 54 -4.81 -16.11 2.19
C PRO A 54 -3.84 -16.78 1.20
N LEU A 55 -3.16 -15.94 0.40
CA LEU A 55 -2.07 -16.39 -0.46
C LEU A 55 -0.90 -16.89 0.39
N LEU A 56 -0.14 -17.86 -0.12
CA LEU A 56 1.12 -18.28 0.49
C LEU A 56 2.21 -17.20 0.35
N PRO A 57 3.28 -17.20 1.17
CA PRO A 57 4.27 -16.12 1.19
C PRO A 57 4.96 -15.90 -0.18
N ALA A 58 5.28 -16.98 -0.89
CA ALA A 58 5.83 -16.90 -2.24
C ALA A 58 4.84 -16.28 -3.24
N GLN A 59 3.55 -16.61 -3.14
CA GLN A 59 2.49 -16.06 -4.00
C GLN A 59 2.23 -14.59 -3.68
N ALA A 60 2.19 -14.23 -2.40
CA ALA A 60 2.01 -12.87 -1.92
C ALA A 60 3.15 -11.95 -2.41
N ARG A 61 4.39 -12.43 -2.40
CA ARG A 61 5.54 -11.71 -2.95
C ARG A 61 5.38 -11.43 -4.44
N VAL A 62 5.02 -12.44 -5.24
CA VAL A 62 4.79 -12.27 -6.69
C VAL A 62 3.62 -11.32 -6.95
N ALA A 63 2.51 -11.48 -6.22
CA ALA A 63 1.35 -10.59 -6.35
C ALA A 63 1.71 -9.12 -6.06
N ARG A 64 2.56 -8.88 -5.06
CA ARG A 64 3.07 -7.54 -4.74
C ARG A 64 3.95 -6.98 -5.85
N GLU A 65 4.84 -7.79 -6.42
CA GLU A 65 5.68 -7.37 -7.55
C GLU A 65 4.84 -7.02 -8.78
N LEU A 66 3.80 -7.81 -9.07
CA LEU A 66 2.85 -7.54 -10.16
C LEU A 66 2.10 -6.23 -9.93
N ALA A 67 1.56 -6.01 -8.73
CA ALA A 67 0.84 -4.76 -8.42
C ALA A 67 1.74 -3.52 -8.57
N ILE A 68 3.03 -3.62 -8.20
CA ILE A 68 4.00 -2.54 -8.40
C ILE A 68 4.25 -2.32 -9.90
N ALA A 69 4.38 -3.40 -10.68
CA ALA A 69 4.60 -3.34 -12.12
C ALA A 69 3.40 -2.72 -12.86
N GLU A 70 2.18 -3.14 -12.51
CA GLU A 70 0.92 -2.60 -13.05
C GLU A 70 0.81 -1.11 -12.79
N ARG A 71 1.05 -0.66 -11.55
CA ARG A 71 1.06 0.77 -11.20
C ARG A 71 2.09 1.58 -12.00
N ARG A 72 3.26 0.99 -12.30
CA ARG A 72 4.27 1.65 -13.14
C ARG A 72 3.80 1.79 -14.58
N VAL A 73 3.13 0.77 -15.14
CA VAL A 73 2.54 0.84 -16.48
C VAL A 73 1.44 1.90 -16.53
N GLU A 74 0.56 1.96 -15.53
CA GLU A 74 -0.48 2.98 -15.42
C GLU A 74 0.11 4.40 -15.44
N CYS A 75 1.15 4.67 -14.64
CA CYS A 75 1.84 5.96 -14.64
C CYS A 75 2.46 6.32 -15.99
N VAL A 76 2.97 5.35 -16.76
CA VAL A 76 3.52 5.59 -18.10
C VAL A 76 2.41 5.82 -19.13
N SER A 77 1.27 5.10 -19.02
CA SER A 77 0.12 5.26 -19.92
C SER A 77 -0.72 6.51 -19.66
N ALA A 78 -0.62 7.10 -18.46
CA ALA A 78 -1.30 8.34 -18.07
C ALA A 78 -0.56 9.60 -18.54
N ALA A 79 0.66 9.48 -19.09
CA ALA A 79 1.27 10.59 -19.83
C ALA A 79 0.47 10.82 -21.12
N PRO A 80 -0.14 12.01 -21.31
CA PRO A 80 -1.11 12.20 -22.38
C PRO A 80 -0.43 12.05 -23.75
N ALA A 81 -1.14 11.36 -24.62
CA ALA A 81 -0.86 11.18 -26.04
C ALA A 81 -0.92 12.51 -26.83
N LEU A 82 0.02 13.42 -26.57
CA LEU A 82 0.28 14.62 -27.39
C LEU A 82 1.50 14.42 -28.31
N ALA A 83 1.68 13.22 -28.83
CA ALA A 83 2.66 12.92 -29.87
C ALA A 83 1.97 12.59 -31.22
N ARG A 84 0.83 13.20 -31.49
CA ARG A 84 0.18 13.13 -32.80
C ARG A 84 -0.20 14.53 -33.25
N PHE A 85 0.36 14.91 -34.41
CA PHE A 85 0.20 16.16 -35.14
C PHE A 85 1.12 17.32 -34.76
N ILE A 86 2.38 17.27 -35.22
CA ILE A 86 2.93 18.40 -35.99
C ILE A 86 3.82 17.84 -37.10
N THR A 87 3.23 17.52 -38.25
CA THR A 87 3.96 17.58 -39.51
C THR A 87 4.13 19.05 -39.89
N SER A 88 5.34 19.41 -40.31
CA SER A 88 5.76 20.68 -40.92
C SER A 88 6.38 21.72 -39.98
N LYS A 89 7.68 21.96 -40.25
CA LYS A 89 8.49 23.17 -40.00
C LYS A 89 7.83 24.25 -39.14
N ASP A 90 8.26 24.41 -37.88
CA ASP A 90 8.80 25.68 -37.38
C ASP A 90 9.36 25.56 -35.96
N LYS A 91 10.43 26.33 -35.72
CA LYS A 91 11.09 26.70 -34.44
C LYS A 91 11.24 25.66 -33.32
N LEU A 92 12.50 25.26 -33.15
CA LEU A 92 13.10 24.70 -31.94
C LEU A 92 12.99 25.68 -30.75
N ALA A 93 11.88 25.66 -30.02
CA ALA A 93 11.84 26.14 -28.64
C ALA A 93 12.25 24.97 -27.73
N ARG A 94 13.47 25.03 -27.19
CA ARG A 94 13.98 24.09 -26.17
C ARG A 94 13.04 24.14 -24.96
N TYR A 95 12.21 23.12 -24.79
CA TYR A 95 11.45 22.92 -23.57
C TYR A 95 12.40 22.34 -22.51
N THR A 96 12.85 23.17 -21.57
CA THR A 96 13.41 22.69 -20.30
C THR A 96 12.23 22.31 -19.40
N PRO A 97 12.02 21.02 -19.07
CA PRO A 97 11.00 20.65 -18.10
C PRO A 97 11.38 21.26 -16.74
N ALA A 98 10.44 21.97 -16.13
CA ALA A 98 10.60 22.44 -14.75
C ALA A 98 10.73 21.21 -13.82
N PRO A 99 11.61 21.25 -12.81
CA PRO A 99 11.72 20.14 -11.87
C PRO A 99 10.40 19.97 -11.13
N CYS A 100 9.87 18.75 -11.15
CA CYS A 100 8.65 18.37 -10.47
C CYS A 100 8.77 18.68 -8.96
N VAL A 101 8.06 19.70 -8.48
CA VAL A 101 7.88 19.91 -7.04
C VAL A 101 6.75 18.99 -6.61
N CYS A 102 7.09 17.83 -6.06
CA CYS A 102 6.16 17.03 -5.28
C CYS A 102 5.74 17.86 -4.06
N ALA A 103 4.55 18.47 -4.09
CA ALA A 103 3.99 19.16 -2.95
C ALA A 103 3.46 18.13 -1.93
N PRO A 104 3.85 18.20 -0.64
CA PRO A 104 3.20 17.43 0.41
C PRO A 104 1.82 18.02 0.74
N GLU A 105 0.84 17.15 0.97
CA GLU A 105 -0.53 17.48 1.30
C GLU A 105 -0.63 18.41 2.52
N ARG A 106 -1.27 19.56 2.34
CA ARG A 106 -1.58 20.52 3.40
C ARG A 106 -2.88 20.06 4.06
N ILE A 107 -2.78 19.43 5.23
CA ILE A 107 -3.91 19.20 6.13
C ILE A 107 -4.54 20.56 6.44
N ARG A 108 -5.80 20.77 6.02
CA ARG A 108 -6.60 21.95 6.41
C ARG A 108 -6.91 21.86 7.90
N GLY A 109 -6.32 22.75 8.68
CA GLY A 109 -6.73 23.03 10.05
C GLY A 109 -8.18 23.47 10.09
N HIS A 110 -8.97 22.82 10.95
CA HIS A 110 -10.28 23.27 11.35
C HIS A 110 -10.07 24.46 12.31
N ALA A 111 -10.49 25.64 11.89
CA ALA A 111 -10.36 26.86 12.66
C ALA A 111 -11.49 26.97 13.69
N ASP A 112 -11.10 27.12 14.95
CA ASP A 112 -11.90 27.64 16.05
C ASP A 112 -12.30 29.11 15.78
N PRO A 113 -13.59 29.50 15.92
CA PRO A 113 -13.96 30.90 16.05
C PRO A 113 -14.16 31.25 17.53
N ALA A 114 -13.11 31.78 18.15
CA ALA A 114 -13.23 32.46 19.42
C ALA A 114 -14.07 33.74 19.26
N ASP A 115 -15.03 33.89 20.17
CA ASP A 115 -15.42 35.13 20.84
C ASP A 115 -15.97 36.29 19.99
N ARG A 116 -17.31 36.43 20.02
CA ARG A 116 -17.98 37.73 19.90
C ARG A 116 -19.16 37.84 20.86
N THR A 117 -18.89 38.54 21.96
CA THR A 117 -19.70 39.63 22.55
C THR A 117 -21.10 39.34 23.10
N ALA A 118 -21.19 39.46 24.43
CA ALA A 118 -22.11 40.34 25.18
C ALA A 118 -23.63 40.18 24.99
N ARG A 119 -24.26 39.48 25.94
CA ARG A 119 -25.25 40.06 26.88
C ARG A 119 -25.65 39.06 27.96
#